data_AF-A0A8T7EPB0-F1
#
_entry.id   AF-A0A8T7EPB0-F1
#
_cell.length_a   1.000
_cell.length_b   1.000
_cell.length_c   1.000
_cell.angle_alpha   90.00
_cell.angle_beta   90.00
_cell.angle_gamma   90.00
#
_symmetry.space_group_name_H-M   'P 1'
#
loop_
_entity.id
_entity.type
_entity.pdbx_description
1 polymer ?
#
loop_
_entity_poly.entity_id
_entity_poly.type
_entity_poly.pdbx_seq_one_letter_code
_entity_poly.pdbx_strand_id
1 'polypeptide(L)'
;MQALGDQCSGILGDPSLVVGQGIASGMLSSTPGLIAPLEVTNYQQHPSEREIQFIPDWNVEKAKRAGLSGIKLLIYFHPLAGTAGERLRLISLLAGVCSRFDLPLFLEPILFDLPGEDGHDLKVRLRHTVSMLRAMVDCGVDILKIEFPVRDNSDNSLWQWDDALGIVNEACGEIPWVLLSGGVDSATFKQQVSAACQAGCSGIMVGRALWNPAVKAVGQDGRIRVLHGKARSDLSELAAIVKQHGVPFWDRTGRPNGDTDWFRDYPGFVGGK
;
A
#
# COMPACT_ATOMS: atom_id res chain seq x y z
N MET A 1 17.60 1.28 0.19
CA MET A 1 17.52 1.75 1.60
C MET A 1 18.58 2.80 1.87
N GLN A 2 19.87 2.49 1.77
CA GLN A 2 20.95 3.48 1.93
C GLN A 2 20.78 4.76 1.08
N ALA A 3 20.33 4.63 -0.17
CA ALA A 3 20.22 5.76 -1.09
C ALA A 3 18.95 6.62 -0.94
N LEU A 4 17.87 6.05 -0.41
CA LEU A 4 16.52 6.64 -0.49
C LEU A 4 15.77 6.66 0.85
N GLY A 5 16.19 5.84 1.83
CA GLY A 5 15.43 5.60 3.06
C GLY A 5 15.29 6.83 3.95
N ASP A 6 16.26 7.74 3.89
CA ASP A 6 16.25 9.03 4.59
C ASP A 6 15.22 10.02 4.03
N GLN A 7 14.63 9.75 2.86
CA GLN A 7 13.55 10.53 2.27
C GLN A 7 12.17 9.87 2.43
N CYS A 8 12.11 8.69 3.04
CA CYS A 8 10.88 7.94 3.23
C CYS A 8 10.34 8.12 4.66
N SER A 9 9.01 8.19 4.80
CA SER A 9 8.35 8.04 6.11
C SER A 9 8.30 6.59 6.61
N GLY A 10 8.52 5.63 5.70
CA GLY A 10 8.64 4.22 6.04
C GLY A 10 9.04 3.37 4.84
N ILE A 11 9.43 2.12 5.12
CA ILE A 11 9.80 1.14 4.10
C ILE A 11 8.91 -0.10 4.23
N LEU A 12 8.31 -0.51 3.12
CA LEU A 12 7.72 -1.85 2.98
C LEU A 12 8.81 -2.81 2.46
N GLY A 13 9.17 -3.80 3.26
CA GLY A 13 10.25 -4.73 2.97
C GLY A 13 9.91 -6.18 3.30
N ASP A 14 10.33 -7.10 2.44
CA ASP A 14 10.21 -8.54 2.69
C ASP A 14 10.98 -8.94 3.97
N PRO A 15 10.41 -9.82 4.82
CA PRO A 15 11.06 -10.21 6.07
C PRO A 15 12.45 -10.86 5.87
N SER A 16 12.63 -11.64 4.80
CA SER A 16 13.86 -12.39 4.52
C SER A 16 14.93 -11.55 3.82
N LEU A 17 14.53 -10.64 2.93
CA LEU A 17 15.46 -9.86 2.11
C LEU A 17 15.74 -8.46 2.65
N VAL A 18 14.80 -7.88 3.40
CA VAL A 18 14.87 -6.49 3.83
C VAL A 18 14.92 -6.36 5.34
N VAL A 19 13.95 -6.93 6.08
CA VAL A 19 13.88 -6.75 7.54
C VAL A 19 15.11 -7.34 8.21
N GLY A 20 15.36 -8.64 8.04
CA GLY A 20 16.49 -9.31 8.69
C GLY A 20 17.85 -8.72 8.29
N GLN A 21 18.10 -8.58 6.99
CA GLN A 21 19.37 -8.03 6.49
C GLN A 21 19.56 -6.55 6.86
N GLY A 22 18.49 -5.76 6.81
CA GLY A 22 18.50 -4.34 7.10
C GLY A 22 18.76 -4.04 8.58
N ILE A 23 18.21 -4.86 9.49
CA ILE A 23 18.52 -4.79 10.93
C ILE A 23 19.98 -5.20 11.16
N ALA A 24 20.40 -6.36 10.66
CA ALA A 24 21.75 -6.89 10.89
C ALA A 24 22.87 -5.96 10.39
N SER A 25 22.63 -5.26 9.30
CA SER A 25 23.59 -4.32 8.69
C SER A 25 23.46 -2.87 9.20
N GLY A 26 22.45 -2.56 10.02
CA GLY A 26 22.14 -1.19 10.45
C GLY A 26 21.59 -0.28 9.36
N MET A 27 21.30 -0.79 8.16
CA MET A 27 20.80 -0.01 7.01
C MET A 27 19.41 0.60 7.22
N LEU A 28 18.64 0.11 8.19
CA LEU A 28 17.30 0.62 8.54
C LEU A 28 17.33 1.72 9.61
N SER A 29 18.49 2.04 10.17
CA SER A 29 18.63 2.98 11.30
C SER A 29 18.12 4.41 11.01
N SER A 30 18.14 4.84 9.75
CA SER A 30 17.63 6.14 9.32
C SER A 30 16.17 6.13 8.87
N THR A 31 15.48 4.98 8.94
CA THR A 31 14.11 4.83 8.44
C THR A 31 13.10 4.92 9.59
N PRO A 32 12.14 5.86 9.55
CA PRO A 32 11.22 6.10 10.68
C PRO A 32 10.13 5.04 10.86
N GLY A 33 9.84 4.21 9.85
CA GLY A 33 8.85 3.13 9.95
C GLY A 33 9.17 1.92 9.08
N LEU A 34 8.80 0.72 9.54
CA LEU A 34 9.04 -0.54 8.85
C LEU A 34 7.75 -1.37 8.73
N ILE A 35 7.38 -1.72 7.51
CA ILE A 35 6.20 -2.55 7.21
C ILE A 35 6.72 -3.80 6.50
N ALA A 36 6.11 -4.96 6.74
CA ALA A 36 6.40 -6.17 5.98
C ALA A 36 5.12 -6.89 5.53
N PRO A 37 5.17 -7.58 4.38
CA PRO A 37 4.10 -8.47 3.97
C PRO A 37 4.00 -9.69 4.89
N LEU A 38 2.83 -10.30 4.94
CA LEU A 38 2.67 -11.69 5.42
C LEU A 38 2.64 -12.70 4.27
N GLU A 39 2.35 -12.25 3.06
CA GLU A 39 2.21 -13.09 1.89
C GLU A 39 3.50 -13.23 1.07
N VAL A 40 3.66 -14.40 0.44
CA VAL A 40 4.60 -14.61 -0.66
C VAL A 40 3.99 -13.99 -1.92
N THR A 41 4.71 -13.06 -2.55
CA THR A 41 4.25 -12.52 -3.83
C THR A 41 4.75 -13.36 -5.00
N ASN A 42 3.91 -14.25 -5.53
CA ASN A 42 4.22 -15.01 -6.74
C ASN A 42 3.71 -14.29 -8.00
N TYR A 43 4.63 -13.71 -8.77
CA TYR A 43 4.30 -12.99 -10.00
C TYR A 43 4.12 -13.90 -11.24
N GLN A 44 4.36 -15.21 -11.14
CA GLN A 44 4.35 -16.12 -12.30
C GLN A 44 2.95 -16.64 -12.68
N GLN A 45 2.00 -16.67 -11.76
CA GLN A 45 0.64 -17.18 -12.01
C GLN A 45 -0.31 -16.07 -12.49
N HIS A 46 -1.40 -16.44 -13.17
CA HIS A 46 -2.43 -15.48 -13.53
C HIS A 46 -3.15 -14.95 -12.27
N PRO A 47 -3.46 -13.64 -12.15
CA PRO A 47 -4.13 -13.06 -10.98
C PRO A 47 -5.36 -13.81 -10.46
N SER A 48 -6.22 -14.32 -11.35
CA SER A 48 -7.43 -15.09 -10.96
C SER A 48 -7.12 -16.46 -10.33
N GLU A 49 -5.94 -17.00 -10.59
CA GLU A 49 -5.47 -18.32 -10.14
C GLU A 49 -4.51 -18.21 -8.94
N ARG A 50 -4.17 -16.99 -8.53
CA ARG A 50 -3.26 -16.77 -7.40
C ARG A 50 -3.97 -17.11 -6.09
N GLU A 51 -3.55 -18.22 -5.50
CA GLU A 51 -3.81 -18.54 -4.11
C GLU A 51 -2.95 -17.65 -3.20
N ILE A 52 -3.49 -17.34 -2.03
CA ILE A 52 -2.77 -16.59 -1.01
C ILE A 52 -1.84 -17.58 -0.31
N GLN A 53 -0.54 -17.34 -0.41
CA GLN A 53 0.45 -18.11 0.31
C GLN A 53 1.09 -17.22 1.36
N PHE A 54 1.08 -17.65 2.61
CA PHE A 54 1.77 -16.95 3.69
C PHE A 54 3.24 -17.35 3.76
N ILE A 55 4.09 -16.41 4.14
CA ILE A 55 5.51 -16.66 4.40
C ILE A 55 5.60 -17.65 5.57
N PRO A 56 6.23 -18.83 5.38
CA PRO A 56 6.31 -19.85 6.43
C PRO A 56 6.90 -19.31 7.72
N ASP A 57 6.30 -19.67 8.85
CA ASP A 57 6.73 -19.27 10.19
C ASP A 57 6.81 -17.74 10.42
N TRP A 58 6.19 -16.92 9.58
CA TRP A 58 6.10 -15.47 9.77
C TRP A 58 4.68 -15.06 10.12
N ASN A 59 4.49 -14.28 11.18
CA ASN A 59 3.18 -13.89 11.67
C ASN A 59 3.20 -12.50 12.33
N VAL A 60 2.02 -11.98 12.66
CA VAL A 60 1.82 -10.64 13.25
C VAL A 60 2.56 -10.48 14.58
N GLU A 61 2.59 -11.51 15.44
CA GLU A 61 3.33 -11.45 16.70
C GLU A 61 4.84 -11.27 16.47
N LYS A 62 5.43 -12.08 15.59
CA LYS A 62 6.85 -11.99 15.24
C LYS A 62 7.19 -10.64 14.61
N ALA A 63 6.31 -10.12 13.77
CA ALA A 63 6.43 -8.77 13.22
C ALA A 63 6.45 -7.69 14.30
N LYS A 64 5.51 -7.72 15.26
CA LYS A 64 5.50 -6.77 16.39
C LYS A 64 6.78 -6.87 17.21
N ARG A 65 7.21 -8.09 17.54
CA ARG A 65 8.46 -8.35 18.29
C ARG A 65 9.71 -7.89 17.54
N ALA A 66 9.69 -7.92 16.21
CA ALA A 66 10.78 -7.42 15.37
C ALA A 66 10.76 -5.88 15.19
N GLY A 67 9.81 -5.17 15.82
CA GLY A 67 9.74 -3.72 15.81
C GLY A 67 9.07 -3.13 14.56
N LEU A 68 8.25 -3.90 13.85
CA LEU A 68 7.51 -3.39 12.70
C LEU A 68 6.45 -2.37 13.14
N SER A 69 6.22 -1.40 12.28
CA SER A 69 5.21 -0.35 12.41
C SER A 69 3.88 -0.71 11.73
N GLY A 70 3.82 -1.81 10.98
CA GLY A 70 2.62 -2.27 10.31
C GLY A 70 2.80 -3.60 9.58
N ILE A 71 1.67 -4.20 9.25
CA ILE A 71 1.58 -5.42 8.46
C ILE A 71 0.99 -5.09 7.11
N LYS A 72 1.45 -5.76 6.05
CA LYS A 72 0.85 -5.66 4.72
C LYS A 72 0.29 -7.01 4.27
N LEU A 73 -0.81 -6.96 3.52
CA LEU A 73 -1.35 -8.12 2.80
C LEU A 73 -1.70 -7.74 1.35
N LEU A 74 -1.13 -8.44 0.35
CA LEU A 74 -1.65 -8.41 -1.03
C LEU A 74 -2.81 -9.39 -1.15
N ILE A 75 -3.90 -8.98 -1.79
CA ILE A 75 -4.95 -9.92 -2.17
C ILE A 75 -5.46 -9.63 -3.58
N TYR A 76 -5.47 -10.65 -4.42
CA TYR A 76 -6.23 -10.60 -5.66
C TYR A 76 -7.70 -10.80 -5.34
N PHE A 77 -8.57 -9.93 -5.81
CA PHE A 77 -9.98 -9.97 -5.45
C PHE A 77 -10.85 -9.59 -6.63
N HIS A 78 -12.00 -10.25 -6.77
CA HIS A 78 -13.08 -9.80 -7.64
C HIS A 78 -14.39 -10.04 -6.89
N PRO A 79 -15.29 -9.05 -6.78
CA PRO A 79 -16.50 -9.16 -5.97
C PRO A 79 -17.44 -10.29 -6.43
N LEU A 80 -17.38 -10.67 -7.71
CA LEU A 80 -18.20 -11.74 -8.29
C LEU A 80 -17.47 -13.09 -8.38
N ALA A 81 -16.22 -13.20 -7.90
CA ALA A 81 -15.52 -14.49 -7.90
C ALA A 81 -16.04 -15.42 -6.80
N GLY A 82 -16.06 -16.73 -7.06
CA GLY A 82 -16.47 -17.73 -6.05
C GLY A 82 -15.60 -17.72 -4.78
N THR A 83 -14.37 -17.22 -4.87
CA THR A 83 -13.43 -17.08 -3.74
C THR A 83 -13.65 -15.82 -2.91
N ALA A 84 -14.53 -14.90 -3.32
CA ALA A 84 -14.72 -13.60 -2.65
C ALA A 84 -15.04 -13.74 -1.15
N GLY A 85 -15.99 -14.63 -0.80
CA GLY A 85 -16.40 -14.82 0.59
C GLY A 85 -15.30 -15.40 1.49
N GLU A 86 -14.48 -16.30 0.97
CA GLU A 86 -13.32 -16.84 1.70
C GLU A 86 -12.26 -15.76 1.94
N ARG A 87 -11.97 -14.97 0.92
CA ARG A 87 -11.02 -13.86 0.98
C ARG A 87 -11.43 -12.79 1.99
N LEU A 88 -12.71 -12.41 2.03
CA LEU A 88 -13.22 -11.46 3.03
C LEU A 88 -13.09 -11.98 4.46
N ARG A 89 -13.42 -13.26 4.70
CA ARG A 89 -13.23 -13.89 6.03
C ARG A 89 -11.77 -13.87 6.47
N LEU A 90 -10.85 -14.16 5.55
CA LEU A 90 -9.41 -14.11 5.83
C LEU A 90 -8.95 -12.70 6.23
N ILE A 91 -9.41 -11.68 5.49
CA ILE A 91 -9.06 -10.28 5.78
C ILE A 91 -9.59 -9.87 7.15
N SER A 92 -10.87 -10.14 7.46
CA SER A 92 -11.45 -9.82 8.77
C SER A 92 -10.73 -10.53 9.92
N LEU A 93 -10.36 -11.80 9.73
CA LEU A 93 -9.57 -12.54 10.72
C LEU A 93 -8.21 -11.86 10.93
N LEU A 94 -7.52 -11.52 9.86
CA LEU A 94 -6.21 -10.89 9.95
C LEU A 94 -6.28 -9.49 10.57
N ALA A 95 -7.28 -8.68 10.22
CA ALA A 95 -7.52 -7.38 10.83
C ALA A 95 -7.69 -7.51 12.36
N GLY A 96 -8.48 -8.49 12.81
CA GLY A 96 -8.62 -8.78 14.25
C GLY A 96 -7.31 -9.22 14.92
N VAL A 97 -6.47 -10.01 14.24
CA VAL A 97 -5.14 -10.38 14.76
C VAL A 97 -4.21 -9.17 14.82
N CYS A 98 -4.17 -8.33 13.78
CA CYS A 98 -3.41 -7.09 13.73
C CYS A 98 -3.79 -6.13 14.86
N SER A 99 -5.09 -5.93 15.09
CA SER A 99 -5.63 -5.12 16.19
C SER A 99 -5.16 -5.63 17.56
N ARG A 100 -5.15 -6.97 17.78
CA ARG A 100 -4.65 -7.56 19.03
C ARG A 100 -3.17 -7.31 19.32
N PHE A 101 -2.37 -6.99 18.31
CA PHE A 101 -0.95 -6.66 18.44
C PHE A 101 -0.65 -5.18 18.16
N ASP A 102 -1.70 -4.35 18.01
CA ASP A 102 -1.60 -2.91 17.72
C ASP A 102 -0.61 -2.67 16.59
N LEU A 103 -0.86 -3.37 15.48
CA LEU A 103 -0.19 -3.16 14.21
C LEU A 103 -1.26 -2.83 13.17
N PRO A 104 -1.16 -1.71 12.44
CA PRO A 104 -2.08 -1.42 11.36
C PRO A 104 -1.90 -2.43 10.21
N LEU A 105 -3.02 -2.87 9.64
CA LEU A 105 -3.10 -3.69 8.43
C LEU A 105 -3.22 -2.78 7.19
N PHE A 106 -2.16 -2.78 6.40
CA PHE A 106 -2.11 -2.24 5.04
C PHE A 106 -2.61 -3.30 4.06
N LEU A 107 -3.86 -3.21 3.64
CA LEU A 107 -4.41 -4.11 2.64
C LEU A 107 -4.15 -3.57 1.22
N GLU A 108 -3.57 -4.38 0.36
CA GLU A 108 -3.37 -4.10 -1.07
C GLU A 108 -4.30 -5.00 -1.90
N PRO A 109 -5.56 -4.61 -2.12
CA PRO A 109 -6.46 -5.36 -2.98
C PRO A 109 -6.18 -5.04 -4.46
N ILE A 110 -5.98 -6.07 -5.27
CA ILE A 110 -5.80 -5.97 -6.72
C ILE A 110 -7.03 -6.56 -7.40
N LEU A 111 -7.73 -5.72 -8.15
CA LEU A 111 -8.87 -6.19 -8.96
C LEU A 111 -8.33 -6.94 -10.18
N PHE A 112 -8.80 -8.17 -10.38
CA PHE A 112 -8.55 -8.92 -11.62
C PHE A 112 -9.85 -9.08 -12.41
N ASP A 113 -9.73 -9.21 -13.73
CA ASP A 113 -10.88 -9.34 -14.62
C ASP A 113 -11.36 -10.81 -14.65
N LEU A 114 -12.67 -11.05 -14.62
CA LEU A 114 -13.22 -12.40 -14.83
C LEU A 114 -13.20 -12.80 -16.31
N PRO A 115 -13.28 -14.11 -16.63
CA PRO A 115 -13.39 -14.56 -18.02
C PRO A 115 -14.59 -13.90 -18.74
N GLY A 116 -14.29 -13.19 -19.82
CA GLY A 116 -15.30 -12.50 -20.64
C GLY A 116 -15.61 -11.05 -20.21
N GLU A 117 -14.99 -10.53 -19.15
CA GLU A 117 -15.07 -9.12 -18.80
C GLU A 117 -14.05 -8.29 -19.59
N ASP A 118 -14.46 -7.09 -20.02
CA ASP A 118 -13.54 -6.08 -20.54
C ASP A 118 -13.09 -5.16 -19.39
N GLY A 119 -11.91 -5.45 -18.85
CA GLY A 119 -11.28 -4.62 -17.82
C GLY A 119 -10.86 -3.21 -18.27
N HIS A 120 -11.04 -2.85 -19.55
CA HIS A 120 -10.84 -1.49 -20.06
C HIS A 120 -12.11 -0.64 -20.00
N ASP A 121 -13.30 -1.24 -19.82
CA ASP A 121 -14.50 -0.47 -19.55
C ASP A 121 -14.40 0.14 -18.15
N LEU A 122 -14.11 1.44 -18.12
CA LEU A 122 -13.93 2.20 -16.90
C LEU A 122 -15.17 2.12 -15.98
N LYS A 123 -16.39 2.12 -16.53
CA LYS A 123 -17.61 2.09 -15.71
C LYS A 123 -17.78 0.74 -15.03
N VAL A 124 -17.54 -0.35 -15.75
CA VAL A 124 -17.60 -1.71 -15.19
C VAL A 124 -16.49 -1.88 -14.15
N ARG A 125 -15.25 -1.51 -14.50
CA ARG A 125 -14.12 -1.60 -13.59
C ARG A 125 -14.34 -0.79 -12.32
N LEU A 126 -14.81 0.45 -12.41
CA LEU A 126 -15.09 1.30 -11.24
C LEU A 126 -16.17 0.69 -10.35
N ARG A 127 -17.24 0.13 -10.92
CA ARG A 127 -18.27 -0.55 -10.14
C ARG A 127 -17.68 -1.70 -9.32
N HIS A 128 -16.83 -2.51 -9.91
CA HIS A 128 -16.18 -3.63 -9.20
C HIS A 128 -15.13 -3.14 -8.19
N THR A 129 -14.36 -2.10 -8.51
CA THR A 129 -13.44 -1.44 -7.56
C THR A 129 -14.21 -0.91 -6.34
N VAL A 130 -15.31 -0.20 -6.52
CA VAL A 130 -16.13 0.32 -5.41
C VAL A 130 -16.67 -0.82 -4.55
N SER A 131 -17.23 -1.86 -5.17
CA SER A 131 -17.73 -3.03 -4.44
C SER A 131 -16.64 -3.73 -3.66
N MET A 132 -15.44 -3.84 -4.23
CA MET A 132 -14.27 -4.40 -3.57
C MET A 132 -13.85 -3.54 -2.37
N LEU A 133 -13.64 -2.23 -2.57
CA LEU A 133 -13.16 -1.33 -1.51
C LEU A 133 -14.12 -1.26 -0.33
N ARG A 134 -15.44 -1.14 -0.58
CA ARG A 134 -16.45 -1.14 0.50
C ARG A 134 -16.41 -2.43 1.32
N ALA A 135 -16.30 -3.58 0.65
CA ALA A 135 -16.16 -4.86 1.35
C ALA A 135 -14.87 -4.94 2.18
N MET A 136 -13.77 -4.30 1.74
CA MET A 136 -12.53 -4.24 2.52
C MET A 136 -12.64 -3.31 3.73
N VAL A 137 -13.33 -2.18 3.58
CA VAL A 137 -13.64 -1.28 4.70
C VAL A 137 -14.45 -2.02 5.77
N ASP A 138 -15.48 -2.76 5.37
CA ASP A 138 -16.31 -3.57 6.28
C ASP A 138 -15.51 -4.68 6.99
N CYS A 139 -14.37 -5.12 6.42
CA CYS A 139 -13.49 -6.09 7.07
C CYS A 139 -12.64 -5.51 8.21
N GLY A 140 -12.64 -4.18 8.43
CA GLY A 140 -11.90 -3.53 9.52
C GLY A 140 -10.41 -3.34 9.24
N VAL A 141 -10.03 -3.13 7.98
CA VAL A 141 -8.64 -2.80 7.61
C VAL A 141 -8.29 -1.37 8.02
N ASP A 142 -7.02 -1.11 8.33
CA ASP A 142 -6.58 0.21 8.79
C ASP A 142 -6.18 1.14 7.65
N ILE A 143 -5.54 0.61 6.60
CA ILE A 143 -5.05 1.40 5.46
C ILE A 143 -5.25 0.61 4.17
N LEU A 144 -5.79 1.27 3.14
CA LEU A 144 -5.93 0.71 1.80
C LEU A 144 -4.80 1.15 0.88
N LYS A 145 -4.10 0.21 0.26
CA LYS A 145 -3.09 0.47 -0.78
C LYS A 145 -3.70 0.16 -2.15
N ILE A 146 -4.03 1.21 -2.91
CA ILE A 146 -4.95 1.10 -4.06
C ILE A 146 -4.24 1.41 -5.38
N GLU A 147 -4.61 0.67 -6.44
CA GLU A 147 -4.21 0.94 -7.82
C GLU A 147 -4.85 2.22 -8.37
N PHE A 148 -4.19 2.89 -9.31
CA PHE A 148 -4.85 3.96 -10.04
C PHE A 148 -6.07 3.39 -10.80
N PRO A 149 -7.28 3.98 -10.67
CA PRO A 149 -8.51 3.32 -11.14
C PRO A 149 -8.65 3.30 -12.66
N VAL A 150 -7.93 4.17 -13.38
CA VAL A 150 -7.99 4.29 -14.84
C VAL A 150 -6.76 3.61 -15.46
N ARG A 151 -6.97 2.69 -16.41
CA ARG A 151 -5.88 1.99 -17.12
C ARG A 151 -5.31 2.78 -18.30
N ASP A 152 -6.15 3.55 -18.99
CA ASP A 152 -5.73 4.45 -20.07
C ASP A 152 -5.23 5.78 -19.47
N ASN A 153 -4.00 6.16 -19.83
CA ASN A 153 -3.35 7.39 -19.39
C ASN A 153 -3.22 8.41 -20.54
N SER A 154 -3.99 8.27 -21.62
CA SER A 154 -4.05 9.25 -22.70
C SER A 154 -4.59 10.61 -22.21
N ASP A 155 -4.21 11.72 -22.85
CA ASP A 155 -4.58 13.08 -22.43
C ASP A 155 -6.11 13.29 -22.27
N ASN A 156 -6.92 12.57 -23.05
CA ASN A 156 -8.38 12.60 -22.95
C ASN A 156 -8.92 11.88 -21.70
N SER A 157 -8.07 11.28 -20.88
CA SER A 157 -8.48 10.55 -19.66
C SER A 157 -8.48 11.45 -18.42
N LEU A 158 -7.90 12.66 -18.46
CA LEU A 158 -7.75 13.50 -17.27
C LEU A 158 -9.07 13.83 -16.58
N TRP A 159 -10.12 14.17 -17.34
CA TRP A 159 -11.46 14.40 -16.75
C TRP A 159 -12.06 13.12 -16.14
N GLN A 160 -11.72 11.96 -16.68
CA GLN A 160 -12.15 10.67 -16.14
C GLN A 160 -11.40 10.32 -14.84
N TRP A 161 -10.20 10.86 -14.64
CA TRP A 161 -9.42 10.63 -13.43
C TRP A 161 -10.10 11.26 -12.22
N ASP A 162 -10.51 12.53 -12.32
CA ASP A 162 -11.13 13.24 -11.20
C ASP A 162 -12.41 12.54 -10.71
N ASP A 163 -13.32 12.20 -11.64
CA ASP A 163 -14.55 11.47 -11.32
C ASP A 163 -14.25 10.08 -10.73
N ALA A 164 -13.33 9.32 -11.35
CA ALA A 164 -12.96 7.98 -10.90
C ALA A 164 -12.32 8.00 -9.51
N LEU A 165 -11.44 8.96 -9.24
CA LEU A 165 -10.74 9.10 -7.97
C LEU A 165 -11.68 9.60 -6.87
N GLY A 166 -12.61 10.50 -7.19
CA GLY A 166 -13.68 10.90 -6.26
C GLY A 166 -14.52 9.71 -5.82
N ILE A 167 -14.94 8.87 -6.76
CA ILE A 167 -15.69 7.64 -6.48
C ILE A 167 -14.88 6.65 -5.62
N VAL A 168 -13.59 6.46 -5.94
CA VAL A 168 -12.69 5.61 -5.13
C VAL A 168 -12.55 6.17 -3.71
N ASN A 169 -12.39 7.49 -3.59
CA ASN A 169 -12.23 8.17 -2.32
C ASN A 169 -13.46 7.98 -1.42
N GLU A 170 -14.66 8.18 -1.97
CA GLU A 170 -15.92 7.93 -1.27
C GLU A 170 -16.05 6.46 -0.84
N ALA A 171 -15.62 5.52 -1.68
CA ALA A 171 -15.67 4.09 -1.36
C ALA A 171 -14.72 3.69 -0.21
N CYS A 172 -13.65 4.45 0.03
CA CYS A 172 -12.74 4.23 1.17
C CYS A 172 -13.32 4.73 2.49
N GLY A 173 -14.29 5.65 2.48
CA GLY A 173 -14.86 6.24 3.69
C GLY A 173 -13.79 6.85 4.59
N GLU A 174 -13.82 6.48 5.87
CA GLU A 174 -12.87 6.94 6.90
C GLU A 174 -11.52 6.23 6.84
N ILE A 175 -11.37 5.17 6.03
CA ILE A 175 -10.11 4.44 5.92
C ILE A 175 -9.13 5.27 5.07
N PRO A 176 -7.94 5.61 5.61
CA PRO A 176 -6.88 6.21 4.82
C PRO A 176 -6.45 5.30 3.68
N TRP A 177 -6.17 5.91 2.54
CA TRP A 177 -5.68 5.18 1.39
C TRP A 177 -4.44 5.81 0.79
N VAL A 178 -3.59 4.96 0.24
CA VAL A 178 -2.32 5.32 -0.38
C VAL A 178 -2.25 4.74 -1.79
N LEU A 179 -1.69 5.52 -2.72
CA LEU A 179 -1.58 5.09 -4.11
C LEU A 179 -0.35 4.19 -4.32
N LEU A 180 -0.55 3.07 -5.01
CA LEU A 180 0.54 2.21 -5.48
C LEU A 180 0.91 2.54 -6.93
N SER A 181 2.17 2.31 -7.30
CA SER A 181 2.68 2.84 -8.57
C SER A 181 2.30 2.06 -9.83
N GLY A 182 1.71 0.87 -9.72
CA GLY A 182 1.23 0.06 -10.86
C GLY A 182 2.29 -0.43 -11.85
N GLY A 183 3.51 0.09 -11.81
CA GLY A 183 4.56 -0.16 -12.79
C GLY A 183 4.63 0.87 -13.94
N VAL A 184 3.85 1.96 -13.88
CA VAL A 184 4.00 3.09 -14.81
C VAL A 184 5.35 3.79 -14.60
N ASP A 185 5.76 4.61 -15.56
CA ASP A 185 6.96 5.42 -15.43
C ASP A 185 6.75 6.56 -14.41
N SER A 186 7.87 7.15 -13.97
CA SER A 186 7.88 8.18 -12.93
C SER A 186 7.13 9.47 -13.31
N ALA A 187 7.12 9.87 -14.59
CA ALA A 187 6.42 11.08 -15.01
C ALA A 187 4.91 10.88 -14.94
N THR A 188 4.41 9.76 -15.49
CA THR A 188 3.00 9.36 -15.37
C THR A 188 2.60 9.21 -13.91
N PHE A 189 3.43 8.56 -13.08
CA PHE A 189 3.11 8.37 -11.68
C PHE A 189 2.97 9.69 -10.92
N LYS A 190 3.82 10.70 -11.17
CA LYS A 190 3.69 12.02 -10.53
C LYS A 190 2.35 12.70 -10.83
N GLN A 191 1.86 12.59 -12.06
CA GLN A 191 0.53 13.10 -12.43
C GLN A 191 -0.58 12.35 -11.69
N GLN A 192 -0.50 11.02 -11.64
CA GLN A 192 -1.44 10.19 -10.88
C GLN A 192 -1.44 10.51 -9.39
N VAL A 193 -0.27 10.73 -8.77
CA VAL A 193 -0.15 11.12 -7.35
C VAL A 193 -0.82 12.47 -7.11
N SER A 194 -0.58 13.45 -7.98
CA SER A 194 -1.20 14.78 -7.85
C SER A 194 -2.73 14.68 -7.86
N ALA A 195 -3.29 13.99 -8.86
CA ALA A 195 -4.74 13.80 -8.97
C ALA A 195 -5.31 13.02 -7.78
N ALA A 196 -4.65 11.91 -7.39
CA ALA A 196 -5.10 11.08 -6.28
C ALA A 196 -5.11 11.85 -4.95
N CYS A 197 -4.06 12.62 -4.66
CA CYS A 197 -3.98 13.44 -3.45
C CYS A 197 -5.07 14.52 -3.43
N GLN A 198 -5.30 15.22 -4.54
CA GLN A 198 -6.38 16.19 -4.65
C GLN A 198 -7.78 15.57 -4.43
N ALA A 199 -7.97 14.31 -4.81
CA ALA A 199 -9.20 13.56 -4.58
C ALA A 199 -9.33 12.99 -3.15
N GLY A 200 -8.29 13.08 -2.32
CA GLY A 200 -8.32 12.67 -0.92
C GLY A 200 -7.26 11.65 -0.48
N CYS A 201 -6.40 11.18 -1.39
CA CYS A 201 -5.35 10.21 -1.05
C CYS A 201 -4.41 10.73 0.06
N SER A 202 -4.08 9.86 1.00
CA SER A 202 -3.23 10.20 2.16
C SER A 202 -1.74 10.05 1.92
N GLY A 203 -1.33 9.46 0.79
CA GLY A 203 0.08 9.29 0.47
C GLY A 203 0.32 8.23 -0.60
N ILE A 204 1.55 7.72 -0.64
CA ILE A 204 1.97 6.76 -1.67
C ILE A 204 2.74 5.60 -1.05
N MET A 205 2.62 4.42 -1.67
CA MET A 205 3.53 3.30 -1.45
C MET A 205 4.15 2.91 -2.79
N VAL A 206 5.21 3.65 -3.12
CA VAL A 206 5.88 3.59 -4.42
C VAL A 206 7.00 2.56 -4.44
N GLY A 207 7.12 1.84 -5.55
CA GLY A 207 8.19 0.86 -5.76
C GLY A 207 8.80 1.01 -7.15
N ARG A 208 8.32 0.20 -8.10
CA ARG A 208 8.91 0.04 -9.44
C ARG A 208 9.05 1.36 -10.20
N ALA A 209 8.13 2.31 -10.04
CA ALA A 209 8.24 3.62 -10.71
C ALA A 209 9.54 4.37 -10.34
N LEU A 210 10.12 4.11 -9.16
CA LEU A 210 11.37 4.70 -8.70
C LEU A 210 12.61 3.85 -9.00
N TRP A 211 12.62 2.57 -8.60
CA TRP A 211 13.85 1.78 -8.59
C TRP A 211 14.02 0.85 -9.80
N ASN A 212 12.98 0.64 -10.63
CA ASN A 212 13.10 -0.22 -11.81
C ASN A 212 14.17 0.25 -12.82
N PRO A 213 14.38 1.57 -13.04
CA PRO A 213 15.51 2.05 -13.83
C PRO A 213 16.87 1.58 -13.29
N ALA A 214 17.03 1.44 -11.97
CA ALA A 214 18.28 0.95 -11.39
C ALA A 214 18.47 -0.54 -11.70
N VAL A 215 17.42 -1.36 -11.66
CA VAL A 215 17.50 -2.79 -12.03
C VAL A 215 17.97 -2.98 -13.47
N LYS A 216 17.59 -2.06 -14.37
CA LYS A 216 17.99 -2.05 -15.78
C LYS A 216 19.41 -1.46 -16.01
N ALA A 217 20.00 -0.83 -15.00
CA ALA A 217 21.31 -0.20 -15.14
C ALA A 217 22.44 -1.24 -15.15
N VAL A 218 23.45 -0.98 -15.99
CA VAL A 218 24.63 -1.85 -16.14
C VAL A 218 25.62 -1.60 -14.99
N GLY A 219 26.02 -2.68 -14.32
CA GLY A 219 27.00 -2.67 -13.25
C GLY A 219 26.52 -2.02 -11.94
N GLN A 220 27.30 -2.23 -10.88
CA GLN A 220 26.99 -1.69 -9.55
C GLN A 220 27.00 -0.15 -9.55
N ASP A 221 27.98 0.47 -10.18
CA ASP A 221 28.08 1.94 -10.22
C ASP A 221 26.91 2.57 -10.99
N GLY A 222 26.44 1.92 -12.06
CA GLY A 222 25.26 2.37 -12.79
C GLY A 222 24.01 2.37 -11.91
N ARG A 223 23.81 1.29 -11.14
CA ARG A 223 22.71 1.19 -10.17
C ARG A 223 22.79 2.28 -9.10
N ILE A 224 23.97 2.49 -8.52
CA ILE A 224 24.20 3.52 -7.50
C ILE A 224 23.92 4.91 -8.07
N ARG A 225 24.42 5.23 -9.27
CA ARG A 225 24.15 6.53 -9.93
C ARG A 225 22.66 6.78 -10.14
N VAL A 226 21.91 5.77 -10.59
CA VAL A 226 20.46 5.90 -10.78
C VAL A 226 19.74 6.13 -9.45
N LEU A 227 20.09 5.37 -8.40
CA LEU A 227 19.47 5.47 -7.10
C LEU A 227 19.75 6.82 -6.41
N HIS A 228 21.00 7.28 -6.42
CA HIS A 228 21.39 8.56 -5.80
C HIS A 228 21.04 9.79 -6.65
N GLY A 229 20.80 9.61 -7.96
CA GLY A 229 20.39 10.67 -8.87
C GLY A 229 18.89 10.68 -9.11
N LYS A 230 18.47 10.14 -10.26
CA LYS A 230 17.08 10.25 -10.75
C LYS A 230 16.04 9.72 -9.77
N ALA A 231 16.26 8.56 -9.15
CA ALA A 231 15.28 7.99 -8.22
C ALA A 231 15.10 8.85 -6.96
N ARG A 232 16.18 9.45 -6.44
CA ARG A 232 16.14 10.36 -5.29
C ARG A 232 15.44 11.68 -5.63
N SER A 233 15.71 12.25 -6.81
CA SER A 233 14.98 13.43 -7.32
C SER A 233 13.49 13.15 -7.43
N ASP A 234 13.13 12.02 -8.06
CA ASP A 234 11.74 11.64 -8.25
C ASP A 234 11.00 11.41 -6.93
N LEU A 235 11.65 10.76 -5.95
CA LEU A 235 11.08 10.58 -4.62
C LEU A 235 10.87 11.92 -3.91
N SER A 236 11.80 12.85 -4.03
CA SER A 236 11.70 14.20 -3.45
C SER A 236 10.51 14.97 -4.05
N GLU A 237 10.32 14.91 -5.36
CA GLU A 237 9.19 15.53 -6.05
C GLU A 237 7.85 14.89 -5.66
N LEU A 238 7.79 13.56 -5.60
CA LEU A 238 6.60 12.84 -5.13
C LEU A 238 6.25 13.22 -3.67
N ALA A 239 7.25 13.30 -2.80
CA ALA A 239 7.06 13.72 -1.41
C ALA A 239 6.55 15.16 -1.31
N ALA A 240 7.02 16.06 -2.19
CA ALA A 240 6.53 17.43 -2.25
C ALA A 240 5.05 17.49 -2.68
N ILE A 241 4.66 16.70 -3.70
CA ILE A 241 3.26 16.59 -4.14
C ILE A 241 2.37 16.09 -3.00
N VAL A 242 2.76 15.00 -2.32
CA VAL A 242 2.00 14.44 -1.20
C VAL A 242 1.92 15.44 -0.04
N LYS A 243 2.99 16.15 0.28
CA LYS A 243 2.98 17.18 1.33
C LYS A 243 2.05 18.35 0.98
N GLN A 244 1.95 18.70 -0.29
CA GLN A 244 1.12 19.82 -0.75
C GLN A 244 -0.36 19.47 -0.85
N HIS A 245 -0.68 18.25 -1.28
CA HIS A 245 -2.05 17.87 -1.67
C HIS A 245 -2.62 16.69 -0.88
N GLY A 246 -1.80 15.90 -0.20
CA GLY A 246 -2.26 14.69 0.49
C GLY A 246 -3.09 15.02 1.72
N VAL A 247 -4.08 14.17 2.00
CA VAL A 247 -4.92 14.29 3.20
C VAL A 247 -4.26 13.58 4.37
N PRO A 248 -3.90 14.26 5.47
CA PRO A 248 -3.34 13.61 6.65
C PRO A 248 -4.27 12.49 7.15
N PHE A 249 -3.71 11.32 7.49
CA PHE A 249 -4.54 10.16 7.83
C PHE A 249 -5.48 10.41 9.02
N TRP A 250 -5.04 11.21 10.00
CA TRP A 250 -5.82 11.57 11.19
C TRP A 250 -7.00 12.49 10.89
N ASP A 251 -7.07 13.11 9.71
CA ASP A 251 -8.27 13.84 9.28
C ASP A 251 -9.37 12.88 8.81
N ARG A 252 -9.04 11.60 8.56
CA ARG A 252 -10.01 10.55 8.23
C ARG A 252 -10.37 9.69 9.44
N THR A 253 -9.37 9.29 10.22
CA THR A 253 -9.57 8.40 11.39
C THR A 253 -9.95 9.15 12.67
N GLY A 254 -9.89 10.49 12.65
CA GLY A 254 -9.99 11.33 13.83
C GLY A 254 -8.65 11.59 14.53
N ARG A 255 -8.61 12.67 15.30
CA ARG A 255 -7.44 13.09 16.09
C ARG A 255 -7.66 12.75 17.57
N PRO A 256 -6.61 12.32 18.30
CA PRO A 256 -6.66 12.31 19.76
C PRO A 256 -7.03 13.69 20.30
N ASN A 257 -7.85 13.75 21.35
CA ASN A 257 -8.29 15.00 21.98
C ASN A 257 -7.17 15.79 22.68
N GLY A 258 -6.01 15.16 22.90
CA GLY A 258 -4.82 15.76 23.52
C GLY A 258 -4.81 15.72 25.04
N ASP A 259 -5.72 14.97 25.67
CA ASP A 259 -5.77 14.84 27.13
C ASP A 259 -4.47 14.24 27.67
N THR A 260 -3.89 14.84 28.71
CA THR A 260 -2.56 14.43 29.22
C THR A 260 -2.55 13.04 29.85
N ASP A 261 -3.72 12.47 30.15
CA ASP A 261 -3.91 11.17 30.78
C ASP A 261 -4.51 10.11 29.85
N TRP A 262 -4.56 10.36 28.53
CA TRP A 262 -5.04 9.42 27.51
C TRP A 262 -4.48 7.99 27.66
N PHE A 263 -3.23 7.87 28.12
CA PHE A 263 -2.52 6.61 28.28
C PHE A 263 -3.11 5.71 29.38
N ARG A 264 -3.95 6.25 30.26
CA ARG A 264 -4.62 5.49 31.33
C ARG A 264 -5.74 4.61 30.79
N ASP A 265 -6.44 5.10 29.77
CA ASP A 265 -7.59 4.42 29.17
C ASP A 265 -7.22 3.69 27.88
N TYR A 266 -5.98 3.86 27.40
CA TYR A 266 -5.47 3.12 26.25
C TYR A 266 -5.26 1.64 26.61
N PRO A 267 -6.03 0.70 26.01
CA PRO A 267 -5.98 -0.70 26.41
C PRO A 267 -4.64 -1.34 26.02
N GLY A 268 -4.00 -2.02 26.99
CA GLY A 268 -2.79 -2.80 26.72
C GLY A 268 -3.08 -4.13 26.00
N PHE A 269 -2.03 -4.82 25.55
CA PHE A 269 -2.17 -6.15 24.95
C PHE A 269 -2.69 -7.18 25.94
N VAL A 270 -3.72 -7.91 25.53
CA VAL A 270 -4.16 -9.12 26.23
C VAL A 270 -3.28 -10.29 25.78
N GLY A 271 -2.03 -10.31 26.25
CA GLY A 271 -1.03 -11.32 25.88
C GLY A 271 0.24 -11.15 26.70
N GLY A 272 0.46 -12.07 27.64
CA GLY A 272 1.61 -12.06 28.56
C GLY A 272 2.96 -12.25 27.85
N LYS A 273 4.02 -11.79 28.52
CA LYS A 273 5.41 -12.05 28.13
C LYS A 273 5.74 -13.53 28.16
#